data_AF-A0A857FSX2-F1
#
_entry.id   AF-A0A857FSX2-F1
#
_cell.length_a   1.000
_cell.length_b   1.000
_cell.length_c   1.000
_cell.angle_alpha   90.00
_cell.angle_beta   90.00
_cell.angle_gamma   90.00
#
_symmetry.space_group_name_H-M   'P 1'
#
loop_
_entity.id
_entity.type
_entity.pdbx_description
1 polymer ?
#
loop_
_entity_poly.entity_id
_entity_poly.type
_entity_poly.pdbx_seq_one_letter_code
_entity_poly.pdbx_strand_id
1 'polypeptide(L)'
;MIHPLKQFRPVSSWEVFESLCRDLWSKIWNDPHAKKNGRPGQKQNGVDIWGQINGRGPYLGIQCKLKDISVGSTLSKKEIETEVEKAIQFTPRLSKLIFATTAPNDAKTETIVREISNSNKNIDITIHGWDDIVNYLNIHEDIAKIYYKDSYENSFDIDNYLYDFICKELSIESFEYNANIIPFRHYGIEFEFGFISKLQAFPQNLDAFYHRIDKRHISKEMYIATNKLLEVISKINKQLNGNLVDVINSDYMKMYWVPCVGMDYHEKGEFIIEKKCELKYNLKKLFYILNFMIAYTSRKKGHFHQNFLKFVDFIDCNGGLTGDPPHSPFHIPSVGTIEELRNI
;
A
#
# COMPACT_ATOMS: atom_id res chain seq x y z
N MET A 1 -15.60 2.47 14.02
CA MET A 1 -15.31 2.60 12.58
C MET A 1 -15.64 1.25 11.96
N ILE A 2 -16.64 1.15 11.09
CA ILE A 2 -16.96 -0.12 10.41
C ILE A 2 -15.97 -0.21 9.25
N HIS A 3 -15.00 -1.12 9.32
CA HIS A 3 -14.17 -1.43 8.17
C HIS A 3 -15.07 -2.04 7.08
N PRO A 4 -14.97 -1.62 5.81
CA PRO A 4 -15.72 -2.26 4.74
C PRO A 4 -15.33 -3.75 4.69
N LEU A 5 -16.32 -4.64 4.68
CA LEU A 5 -16.11 -6.08 4.60
C LEU A 5 -15.32 -6.40 3.32
N LYS A 6 -14.22 -7.14 3.46
CA LYS A 6 -13.45 -7.62 2.32
C LYS A 6 -14.26 -8.68 1.57
N GLN A 7 -14.22 -8.60 0.24
CA GLN A 7 -14.79 -9.62 -0.63
C GLN A 7 -13.69 -10.59 -1.05
N PHE A 8 -13.94 -11.89 -0.89
CA PHE A 8 -13.03 -12.95 -1.30
C PHE A 8 -13.66 -13.76 -2.42
N ARG A 9 -12.88 -14.09 -3.45
CA ARG A 9 -13.34 -15.05 -4.48
C ARG A 9 -13.19 -16.47 -3.95
N PRO A 10 -14.06 -17.42 -4.32
CA PRO A 10 -13.84 -18.82 -3.99
C PRO A 10 -12.50 -19.33 -4.47
N VAL A 11 -11.91 -20.22 -3.68
CA VAL A 11 -10.69 -20.93 -4.06
C VAL A 11 -10.97 -21.90 -5.20
N SER A 12 -9.99 -22.15 -6.05
CA SER A 12 -10.18 -22.88 -7.31
C SER A 12 -10.00 -24.39 -7.21
N SER A 13 -9.43 -24.91 -6.11
CA SER A 13 -9.22 -26.35 -5.91
C SER A 13 -9.95 -26.87 -4.69
N TRP A 14 -10.38 -28.14 -4.80
CA TRP A 14 -11.17 -28.80 -3.79
C TRP A 14 -10.36 -29.02 -2.50
N GLU A 15 -9.10 -29.40 -2.64
CA GLU A 15 -8.19 -29.64 -1.51
C GLU A 15 -7.93 -28.37 -0.69
N VAL A 16 -7.83 -27.22 -1.37
CA VAL A 16 -7.67 -25.91 -0.72
C VAL A 16 -8.97 -25.50 -0.04
N PHE A 17 -10.12 -25.72 -0.67
CA PHE A 17 -11.42 -25.39 -0.08
C PHE A 17 -11.68 -26.17 1.21
N GLU A 18 -11.43 -27.48 1.20
CA GLU A 18 -11.53 -28.28 2.43
C GLU A 18 -10.56 -27.80 3.51
N SER A 19 -9.34 -27.40 3.13
CA SER A 19 -8.35 -26.92 4.10
C SER A 19 -8.83 -25.62 4.73
N LEU A 20 -9.32 -24.69 3.91
CA LEU A 20 -9.92 -23.43 4.35
C LEU A 20 -11.08 -23.68 5.30
N CYS A 21 -12.02 -24.55 4.95
CA CYS A 21 -13.14 -24.89 5.83
C CYS A 21 -12.65 -25.52 7.13
N ARG A 22 -11.66 -26.42 7.10
CA ARG A 22 -11.13 -27.05 8.31
C ARG A 22 -10.54 -26.00 9.25
N ASP A 23 -9.69 -25.12 8.74
CA ASP A 23 -9.05 -24.08 9.55
C ASP A 23 -10.06 -23.04 10.05
N LEU A 24 -11.01 -22.64 9.21
CA LEU A 24 -12.07 -21.70 9.58
C LEU A 24 -12.99 -22.26 10.67
N TRP A 25 -13.50 -23.48 10.52
CA TRP A 25 -14.38 -24.08 11.53
C TRP A 25 -13.64 -24.52 12.79
N SER A 26 -12.32 -24.77 12.74
CA SER A 26 -11.51 -24.92 13.95
C SER A 26 -11.57 -23.67 14.84
N LYS A 27 -11.65 -22.48 14.24
CA LYS A 27 -11.83 -21.20 14.95
C LYS A 27 -13.25 -20.99 15.41
N ILE A 28 -14.23 -21.24 14.54
CA ILE A 28 -15.66 -21.06 14.85
C ILE A 28 -16.09 -21.97 16.02
N TRP A 29 -15.64 -23.23 16.01
CA TRP A 29 -15.94 -24.17 17.09
C TRP A 29 -15.00 -24.04 18.28
N ASN A 30 -13.95 -23.22 18.19
CA ASN A 30 -12.87 -23.14 19.17
C ASN A 30 -12.29 -24.53 19.48
N ASP A 31 -12.04 -25.32 18.43
CA ASP A 31 -11.56 -26.69 18.51
C ASP A 31 -10.25 -26.85 17.75
N PRO A 32 -9.10 -26.87 18.44
CA PRO A 32 -7.80 -27.09 17.81
C PRO A 32 -7.65 -28.52 17.28
N HIS A 33 -8.59 -29.43 17.57
CA HIS A 33 -8.58 -30.82 17.14
C HIS A 33 -9.51 -31.09 15.95
N ALA A 34 -10.16 -30.07 15.38
CA ALA A 34 -10.92 -30.20 14.15
C ALA A 34 -10.02 -30.71 13.00
N LYS A 35 -10.47 -31.74 12.30
CA LYS A 35 -9.63 -32.50 11.34
C LYS A 35 -10.38 -32.86 10.08
N LYS A 36 -9.64 -32.92 8.97
CA LYS A 36 -10.11 -33.59 7.75
C LYS A 36 -10.29 -35.08 8.02
N ASN A 37 -11.36 -35.64 7.48
CA ASN A 37 -11.70 -37.04 7.60
C ASN A 37 -11.10 -37.84 6.45
N GLY A 38 -10.12 -38.70 6.73
CA GLY A 38 -9.54 -39.59 5.72
C GLY A 38 -8.76 -38.91 4.58
N ARG A 39 -8.30 -39.73 3.63
CA ARG A 39 -7.62 -39.31 2.39
C ARG A 39 -8.55 -39.44 1.18
N PRO A 40 -8.30 -38.73 0.06
CA PRO A 40 -9.01 -38.95 -1.19
C PRO A 40 -9.05 -40.44 -1.56
N GLY A 41 -10.25 -40.96 -1.82
CA GLY A 41 -10.49 -42.38 -2.13
C GLY A 41 -10.84 -43.29 -0.95
N GLN A 42 -10.80 -42.80 0.29
CA GLN A 42 -11.34 -43.52 1.45
C GLN A 42 -12.84 -43.29 1.61
N LYS A 43 -13.54 -44.24 2.27
CA LYS A 43 -14.93 -44.05 2.66
C LYS A 43 -15.01 -42.94 3.73
N GLN A 44 -15.33 -41.73 3.30
CA GLN A 44 -15.47 -40.55 4.18
C GLN A 44 -16.88 -40.40 4.76
N ASN A 45 -17.80 -41.31 4.42
CA ASN A 45 -19.19 -41.31 4.88
C ASN A 45 -19.89 -39.94 4.74
N GLY A 46 -19.60 -39.18 3.67
CA GLY A 46 -20.23 -37.88 3.45
C GLY A 46 -19.85 -36.82 4.50
N VAL A 47 -18.68 -36.97 5.13
CA VAL A 47 -18.12 -36.03 6.10
C VAL A 47 -16.66 -35.81 5.74
N ASP A 48 -16.32 -34.62 5.26
CA ASP A 48 -14.96 -34.25 4.86
C ASP A 48 -14.15 -33.71 6.04
N ILE A 49 -14.81 -33.07 7.01
CA ILE A 49 -14.19 -32.51 8.22
C ILE A 49 -15.06 -32.87 9.42
N TRP A 50 -14.44 -33.15 10.56
CA TRP A 50 -15.15 -33.32 11.82
C TRP A 50 -14.47 -32.56 12.96
N GLY A 51 -15.24 -32.24 14.00
CA GLY A 51 -14.78 -31.57 15.21
C GLY A 51 -15.86 -31.54 16.29
N GLN A 52 -15.62 -30.78 17.34
CA GLN A 52 -16.50 -30.64 18.50
C GLN A 52 -16.50 -29.18 18.99
N ILE A 53 -17.54 -28.72 19.68
CA ILE A 53 -17.53 -27.35 20.24
C ILE A 53 -16.59 -27.32 21.45
N ASN A 54 -15.63 -26.39 21.45
CA ASN A 54 -14.57 -26.28 22.46
C ASN A 54 -13.76 -27.59 22.64
N GLY A 55 -13.67 -28.41 21.59
CA GLY A 55 -13.01 -29.73 21.62
C GLY A 55 -13.69 -30.76 22.52
N ARG A 56 -14.98 -30.57 22.86
CA ARG A 56 -15.73 -31.46 23.77
C ARG A 56 -17.18 -31.66 23.31
N GLY A 57 -17.81 -32.75 23.76
CA GLY A 57 -19.24 -32.99 23.55
C GLY A 57 -19.55 -33.78 22.27
N PRO A 58 -20.69 -33.54 21.61
CA PRO A 58 -21.06 -34.33 20.45
C PRO A 58 -20.24 -33.95 19.21
N TYR A 59 -20.08 -34.91 18.30
CA TYR A 59 -19.36 -34.67 17.05
C TYR A 59 -20.20 -33.84 16.08
N LEU A 60 -19.52 -32.95 15.37
CA LEU A 60 -20.02 -32.14 14.27
C LEU A 60 -19.27 -32.52 12.99
N GLY A 61 -19.98 -32.55 11.87
CA GLY A 61 -19.40 -32.85 10.55
C GLY A 61 -19.60 -31.71 9.56
N ILE A 62 -18.66 -31.56 8.63
CA ILE A 62 -18.78 -30.69 7.47
C ILE A 62 -18.62 -31.51 6.21
N GLN A 63 -19.53 -31.33 5.25
CA GLN A 63 -19.40 -31.77 3.88
C GLN A 63 -19.09 -30.54 3.02
N CYS A 64 -17.91 -30.54 2.40
CA CYS A 64 -17.47 -29.50 1.47
C CYS A 64 -17.98 -29.81 0.07
N LYS A 65 -18.52 -28.79 -0.61
CA LYS A 65 -18.94 -28.87 -2.02
C LYS A 65 -18.37 -27.70 -2.80
N LEU A 66 -17.34 -27.98 -3.60
CA LEU A 66 -16.81 -27.02 -4.56
C LEU A 66 -17.75 -26.98 -5.77
N LYS A 67 -18.29 -25.79 -6.07
CA LYS A 67 -19.17 -25.51 -7.20
C LYS A 67 -18.57 -24.42 -8.08
N ASP A 68 -18.76 -24.57 -9.39
CA ASP A 68 -18.36 -23.58 -10.37
C ASP A 68 -19.42 -22.46 -10.44
N ILE A 69 -19.01 -21.28 -9.98
CA ILE A 69 -19.84 -20.07 -9.93
C ILE A 69 -20.10 -19.54 -11.34
N SER A 70 -19.17 -19.74 -12.28
CA SER A 70 -19.26 -19.17 -13.64
C SER A 70 -20.45 -19.73 -14.42
N VAL A 71 -20.89 -20.94 -14.06
CA VAL A 71 -22.05 -21.63 -14.64
C VAL A 71 -23.24 -21.70 -13.68
N GLY A 72 -23.17 -21.01 -12.53
CA GLY A 72 -24.26 -20.94 -11.54
C GLY A 72 -24.60 -22.29 -10.91
N SER A 73 -23.63 -23.19 -10.74
CA SER A 73 -23.88 -24.53 -10.20
C SER A 73 -24.24 -24.46 -8.72
N THR A 74 -25.37 -25.08 -8.33
CA THR A 74 -25.82 -25.18 -6.93
C THR A 74 -25.90 -26.64 -6.46
N LEU A 75 -26.15 -26.84 -5.16
CA LEU A 75 -26.40 -28.18 -4.62
C LEU A 75 -27.84 -28.60 -4.95
N SER A 76 -27.98 -29.76 -5.57
CA SER A 76 -29.30 -30.34 -5.84
C SER A 76 -29.85 -31.06 -4.59
N LYS A 77 -31.18 -31.18 -4.49
CA LYS A 77 -31.84 -31.94 -3.42
C LYS A 77 -31.30 -33.37 -3.30
N LYS A 78 -31.20 -34.08 -4.42
CA LYS A 78 -30.71 -35.45 -4.48
C LYS A 78 -29.26 -35.58 -3.99
N GLU A 79 -28.42 -34.59 -4.33
CA GLU A 79 -27.04 -34.55 -3.85
C GLU A 79 -26.99 -34.39 -2.33
N ILE A 80 -27.79 -33.48 -1.77
CA ILE A 80 -27.88 -33.26 -0.32
C ILE A 80 -28.37 -34.53 0.38
N GLU A 81 -29.48 -35.12 -0.08
CA GLU A 81 -30.04 -36.36 0.48
C GLU A 81 -29.01 -37.50 0.49
N THR A 82 -28.28 -37.66 -0.63
CA THR A 82 -27.25 -38.69 -0.76
C THR A 82 -26.10 -38.51 0.24
N GLU A 83 -25.64 -37.28 0.48
CA GLU A 83 -24.58 -37.04 1.46
C GLU A 83 -25.10 -37.17 2.90
N VAL A 84 -26.34 -36.76 3.17
CA VAL A 84 -26.99 -36.92 4.49
C VAL A 84 -27.10 -38.40 4.85
N GLU A 85 -27.55 -39.26 3.92
CA GLU A 85 -27.66 -40.71 4.14
C GLU A 85 -26.32 -41.33 4.53
N LYS A 86 -25.22 -40.89 3.91
CA LYS A 86 -23.87 -41.32 4.27
C LYS A 86 -23.45 -40.78 5.65
N ALA A 87 -23.69 -39.50 5.92
CA ALA A 87 -23.28 -38.82 7.14
C ALA A 87 -23.98 -39.38 8.39
N ILE A 88 -25.20 -39.87 8.26
CA ILE A 88 -25.92 -40.57 9.34
C ILE A 88 -25.18 -41.84 9.80
N GLN A 89 -24.40 -42.47 8.91
CA GLN A 89 -23.59 -43.65 9.23
C GLN A 89 -22.21 -43.30 9.82
N PHE A 90 -21.89 -42.01 9.96
CA PHE A 90 -20.63 -41.58 10.55
C PHE A 90 -20.54 -42.03 12.02
N THR A 91 -19.39 -42.59 12.39
CA THR A 91 -19.14 -43.14 13.74
C THR A 91 -17.91 -42.46 14.35
N PRO A 92 -18.03 -41.86 15.55
CA PRO A 92 -19.23 -41.75 16.39
C PRO A 92 -20.31 -40.83 15.78
N ARG A 93 -21.57 -41.03 16.15
CA ARG A 93 -22.73 -40.32 15.55
C ARG A 93 -22.57 -38.79 15.61
N LEU A 94 -22.85 -38.13 14.50
CA LEU A 94 -22.92 -36.67 14.43
C LEU A 94 -24.21 -36.13 15.07
N SER A 95 -24.07 -35.02 15.79
CA SER A 95 -25.20 -34.19 16.22
C SER A 95 -25.59 -33.13 15.20
N LYS A 96 -24.64 -32.71 14.36
CA LYS A 96 -24.86 -31.71 13.32
C LYS A 96 -24.03 -32.03 12.07
N LEU A 97 -24.62 -31.80 10.91
CA LEU A 97 -23.97 -31.80 9.61
C LEU A 97 -24.08 -30.40 8.98
N ILE A 98 -22.95 -29.89 8.50
CA ILE A 98 -22.86 -28.61 7.82
C ILE A 98 -22.47 -28.85 6.36
N PHE A 99 -23.23 -28.35 5.41
CA PHE A 99 -22.79 -28.23 4.02
C PHE A 99 -22.07 -26.91 3.85
N ALA A 100 -20.77 -26.92 3.54
CA ALA A 100 -20.02 -25.73 3.16
C ALA A 100 -19.84 -25.72 1.64
N THR A 101 -20.25 -24.64 0.96
CA THR A 101 -20.20 -24.58 -0.51
C THR A 101 -19.62 -23.28 -1.03
N THR A 102 -18.95 -23.33 -2.19
CA THR A 102 -18.51 -22.13 -2.93
C THR A 102 -19.61 -21.53 -3.80
N ALA A 103 -20.79 -22.16 -3.87
CA ALA A 103 -21.96 -21.54 -4.46
C ALA A 103 -22.45 -20.37 -3.57
N PRO A 104 -23.03 -19.30 -4.15
CA PRO A 104 -23.68 -18.25 -3.39
C PRO A 104 -24.79 -18.79 -2.47
N ASN A 105 -25.17 -18.02 -1.46
CA ASN A 105 -26.33 -18.37 -0.66
C ASN A 105 -27.60 -18.41 -1.55
N ASP A 106 -28.38 -19.50 -1.46
CA ASP A 106 -29.58 -19.69 -2.28
C ASP A 106 -30.76 -20.13 -1.41
N ALA A 107 -31.84 -19.33 -1.44
CA ALA A 107 -33.02 -19.53 -0.61
C ALA A 107 -33.74 -20.85 -0.90
N LYS A 108 -33.66 -21.38 -2.13
CA LYS A 108 -34.28 -22.67 -2.47
C LYS A 108 -33.48 -23.81 -1.86
N THR A 109 -32.15 -23.81 -2.02
CA THR A 109 -31.26 -24.79 -1.40
C THR A 109 -31.37 -24.76 0.13
N GLU A 110 -31.40 -23.58 0.75
CA GLU A 110 -31.62 -23.46 2.20
C GLU A 110 -32.96 -24.04 2.64
N THR A 111 -34.03 -23.81 1.88
CA THR A 111 -35.36 -24.39 2.18
C THR A 111 -35.34 -25.91 2.10
N ILE A 112 -34.72 -26.48 1.06
CA ILE A 112 -34.53 -27.93 0.92
C ILE A 112 -33.77 -28.49 2.12
N VAL A 113 -32.67 -27.85 2.54
CA VAL A 113 -31.88 -28.30 3.70
C VAL A 113 -32.70 -28.25 4.98
N ARG A 114 -33.53 -27.21 5.19
CA ARG A 114 -34.44 -27.12 6.35
C ARG A 114 -35.47 -28.24 6.36
N GLU A 115 -36.07 -28.57 5.22
CA GLU A 115 -37.04 -29.67 5.10
C GLU A 115 -36.40 -31.04 5.41
N ILE A 116 -35.19 -31.27 4.89
CA ILE A 116 -34.42 -32.49 5.16
C ILE A 116 -34.01 -32.56 6.63
N SER A 117 -33.54 -31.47 7.23
CA SER A 117 -33.21 -31.38 8.67
C SER A 117 -34.43 -31.72 9.53
N ASN A 118 -35.59 -31.11 9.25
CA ASN A 118 -36.84 -31.39 9.97
C ASN A 118 -37.28 -32.86 9.90
N SER A 119 -37.00 -33.53 8.77
CA SER A 119 -37.31 -34.95 8.59
C SER A 119 -36.34 -35.87 9.34
N ASN A 120 -35.16 -35.37 9.72
CA ASN A 120 -34.07 -36.11 10.37
C ASN A 120 -33.90 -35.70 11.84
N LYS A 121 -34.78 -36.19 12.72
CA LYS A 121 -34.83 -35.80 14.16
C LYS A 121 -33.54 -35.99 14.98
N ASN A 122 -32.56 -36.70 14.46
CA ASN A 122 -31.37 -37.08 15.21
C ASN A 122 -30.09 -36.33 14.80
N ILE A 123 -30.14 -35.53 13.74
CA ILE A 123 -28.99 -34.77 13.26
C ILE A 123 -29.50 -33.43 12.72
N ASP A 124 -28.96 -32.33 13.25
CA ASP A 124 -29.24 -31.00 12.71
C ASP A 124 -28.47 -30.80 11.41
N ILE A 125 -29.13 -30.33 10.35
CA ILE A 125 -28.51 -30.14 9.03
C ILE A 125 -28.63 -28.68 8.62
N THR A 126 -27.50 -28.08 8.28
CA THR A 126 -27.40 -26.67 7.86
C THR A 126 -26.52 -26.54 6.63
N ILE A 127 -26.65 -25.41 5.92
CA ILE A 127 -25.81 -25.06 4.76
C ILE A 127 -25.26 -23.66 4.95
N HIS A 128 -24.00 -23.47 4.57
CA HIS A 128 -23.32 -22.19 4.48
C HIS A 128 -22.80 -22.01 3.05
N GLY A 129 -23.38 -21.04 2.36
CA GLY A 129 -22.92 -20.62 1.05
C GLY A 129 -21.66 -19.76 1.13
N TRP A 130 -21.19 -19.30 -0.02
CA TRP A 130 -19.97 -18.52 -0.09
C TRP A 130 -20.07 -17.19 0.65
N ASP A 131 -21.24 -16.55 0.64
CA ASP A 131 -21.45 -15.26 1.31
C ASP A 131 -21.29 -15.41 2.83
N ASP A 132 -21.79 -16.52 3.41
CA ASP A 132 -21.56 -16.86 4.82
C ASP A 132 -20.08 -17.08 5.12
N ILE A 133 -19.39 -17.83 4.26
CA ILE A 133 -17.96 -18.13 4.41
C ILE A 133 -17.14 -16.84 4.35
N VAL A 134 -17.47 -15.91 3.46
CA VAL A 134 -16.84 -14.58 3.39
C VAL A 134 -17.05 -13.80 4.70
N ASN A 135 -18.24 -13.86 5.28
CA ASN A 135 -18.51 -13.21 6.58
C ASN A 135 -17.64 -13.83 7.69
N TYR A 136 -17.53 -15.15 7.76
CA TYR A 136 -16.66 -15.82 8.71
C TYR A 136 -15.18 -15.48 8.49
N LEU A 137 -14.71 -15.38 7.25
CA LEU A 137 -13.33 -14.97 6.93
C LEU A 137 -13.04 -13.53 7.35
N ASN A 138 -14.02 -12.62 7.26
CA ASN A 138 -13.88 -11.26 7.76
C ASN A 138 -13.80 -11.21 9.29
N ILE A 139 -14.46 -12.13 10.01
CA ILE A 139 -14.35 -12.25 11.47
C ILE A 139 -12.99 -12.88 11.86
N HIS A 140 -12.52 -13.86 11.08
CA HIS A 140 -11.29 -14.61 11.33
C HIS A 140 -10.18 -14.21 10.34
N GLU A 141 -9.71 -12.97 10.44
CA GLU A 141 -8.68 -12.43 9.54
C GLU A 141 -7.37 -13.24 9.55
N ASP A 142 -7.04 -13.90 10.66
CA ASP A 142 -5.87 -14.77 10.77
C ASP A 142 -5.95 -15.95 9.80
N ILE A 143 -7.15 -16.51 9.61
CA ILE A 143 -7.40 -17.55 8.60
C ILE A 143 -7.40 -16.93 7.20
N ALA A 144 -8.07 -15.79 7.00
CA ALA A 144 -8.13 -15.15 5.69
C ALA A 144 -6.75 -14.81 5.12
N LYS A 145 -5.79 -14.38 5.97
CA LYS A 145 -4.40 -14.09 5.58
C LYS A 145 -3.64 -15.32 5.06
N ILE A 146 -3.95 -16.52 5.54
CA ILE A 146 -3.31 -17.76 5.09
C ILE A 146 -3.72 -18.08 3.64
N TYR A 147 -5.01 -17.97 3.32
CA TYR A 147 -5.57 -18.40 2.03
C TYR A 147 -5.61 -17.30 0.98
N TYR A 148 -5.69 -16.04 1.41
CA TYR A 148 -5.81 -14.87 0.54
C TYR A 148 -4.63 -13.93 0.74
N LYS A 149 -3.42 -14.49 0.94
CA LYS A 149 -2.19 -13.73 1.18
C LYS A 149 -2.03 -12.57 0.20
N ASP A 150 -2.26 -12.78 -1.09
CA ASP A 150 -2.23 -11.72 -2.11
C ASP A 150 -3.24 -10.59 -1.87
N SER A 151 -4.42 -10.88 -1.30
CA SER A 151 -5.41 -9.85 -0.94
C SER A 151 -5.03 -9.05 0.32
N TYR A 152 -3.96 -9.45 1.01
CA TYR A 152 -3.38 -8.77 2.17
C TYR A 152 -1.97 -8.22 1.90
N GLU A 153 -1.21 -8.82 0.99
CA GLU A 153 0.18 -8.46 0.64
C GLU A 153 0.29 -7.71 -0.69
N ASN A 154 -0.62 -7.95 -1.65
CA ASN A 154 -0.71 -7.21 -2.91
C ASN A 154 -1.83 -6.16 -2.87
N SER A 155 -2.01 -5.45 -1.76
CA SER A 155 -2.53 -4.09 -1.88
C SER A 155 -1.51 -3.34 -2.73
N PHE A 156 -1.87 -2.91 -3.94
CA PHE A 156 -1.09 -1.97 -4.74
C PHE A 156 -0.36 -1.00 -3.80
N ASP A 157 0.98 -1.10 -3.74
CA ASP A 157 1.75 -0.32 -2.79
C ASP A 157 1.76 1.12 -3.24
N ILE A 158 0.70 1.82 -2.86
CA ILE A 158 0.40 3.19 -3.27
C ILE A 158 1.47 4.16 -2.80
N ASP A 159 2.17 3.85 -1.70
CA ASP A 159 3.31 4.65 -1.23
C ASP A 159 4.50 4.48 -2.18
N ASN A 160 4.82 3.23 -2.58
CA ASN A 160 5.88 2.97 -3.55
C ASN A 160 5.52 3.53 -4.93
N TYR A 161 4.26 3.42 -5.37
CA TYR A 161 3.82 4.00 -6.63
C TYR A 161 3.89 5.54 -6.63
N LEU A 162 3.49 6.18 -5.53
CA LEU A 162 3.63 7.63 -5.34
C LEU A 162 5.10 8.04 -5.30
N TYR A 163 5.96 7.27 -4.62
CA TYR A 163 7.39 7.50 -4.59
C TYR A 163 8.01 7.41 -6.00
N ASP A 164 7.73 6.34 -6.74
CA ASP A 164 8.25 6.14 -8.10
C ASP A 164 7.78 7.25 -9.05
N PHE A 165 6.52 7.68 -8.92
CA PHE A 165 6.01 8.85 -9.62
C PHE A 165 6.82 10.11 -9.30
N ILE A 166 7.02 10.44 -8.02
CA ILE A 166 7.78 11.62 -7.60
C ILE A 166 9.23 11.56 -8.12
N CYS A 167 9.88 10.40 -8.01
CA CYS A 167 11.23 10.18 -8.49
C CYS A 167 11.36 10.47 -9.99
N LYS A 168 10.36 10.04 -10.77
CA LYS A 168 10.30 10.22 -12.21
C LYS A 168 9.99 11.67 -12.60
N GLU A 169 8.98 12.28 -11.98
CA GLU A 169 8.56 13.64 -12.27
C GLU A 169 9.64 14.67 -11.96
N LEU A 170 10.28 14.54 -10.78
CA LEU A 170 11.38 15.41 -10.39
C LEU A 170 12.69 15.02 -11.05
N SER A 171 12.79 13.79 -11.56
CA SER A 171 14.00 13.23 -12.16
C SER A 171 15.16 13.36 -11.18
N ILE A 172 15.21 12.49 -10.18
CA ILE A 172 16.16 12.58 -9.05
C ILE A 172 17.62 12.85 -9.50
N GLU A 173 18.07 12.25 -10.59
CA GLU A 173 19.41 12.50 -11.15
C GLU A 173 19.59 13.97 -11.59
N SER A 174 18.60 14.55 -12.28
CA SER A 174 18.58 15.97 -12.66
C SER A 174 18.45 16.86 -11.44
N PHE A 175 17.67 16.46 -10.43
CA PHE A 175 17.57 17.18 -9.16
C PHE A 175 18.92 17.19 -8.43
N GLU A 176 19.60 16.06 -8.32
CA GLU A 176 20.94 16.00 -7.71
C GLU A 176 21.90 16.87 -8.52
N TYR A 177 21.95 16.78 -9.85
CA TYR A 177 22.83 17.64 -10.65
C TYR A 177 22.58 19.15 -10.45
N ASN A 178 21.32 19.59 -10.50
CA ASN A 178 20.94 21.01 -10.49
C ASN A 178 20.85 21.64 -9.11
N ALA A 179 20.66 20.84 -8.06
CA ALA A 179 20.42 21.34 -6.71
C ALA A 179 21.50 20.91 -5.69
N ASN A 180 22.38 19.96 -6.03
CA ASN A 180 23.51 19.53 -5.19
C ASN A 180 24.71 20.48 -5.33
N ILE A 181 24.99 20.91 -6.56
CA ILE A 181 26.01 21.91 -6.86
C ILE A 181 25.25 23.13 -7.34
N ILE A 182 24.91 24.05 -6.44
CA ILE A 182 24.62 25.40 -6.90
C ILE A 182 25.97 25.96 -7.33
N PRO A 183 26.22 26.19 -8.63
CA PRO A 183 27.39 26.94 -8.98
C PRO A 183 27.14 28.36 -8.47
N PHE A 184 27.71 28.70 -7.31
CA PHE A 184 28.09 30.09 -7.04
C PHE A 184 29.28 30.47 -7.94
N ARG A 185 29.22 30.07 -9.22
CA ARG A 185 30.19 30.45 -10.24
C ARG A 185 29.78 31.85 -10.66
N HIS A 186 30.48 32.84 -10.13
CA HIS A 186 30.21 34.26 -10.38
C HIS A 186 28.82 34.72 -9.89
N TYR A 187 28.42 35.93 -10.28
CA TYR A 187 27.37 36.75 -9.66
C TYR A 187 25.93 36.14 -9.63
N GLY A 188 25.69 34.89 -10.06
CA GLY A 188 24.37 34.26 -10.22
C GLY A 188 24.23 32.84 -9.64
N ILE A 189 23.01 32.28 -9.72
CA ILE A 189 22.71 30.85 -9.50
C ILE A 189 22.15 30.33 -10.82
N GLU A 190 22.72 29.27 -11.38
CA GLU A 190 22.28 28.73 -12.68
C GLU A 190 21.58 27.37 -12.53
N PHE A 191 20.55 27.14 -13.34
CA PHE A 191 19.77 25.90 -13.41
C PHE A 191 19.56 25.48 -14.86
N GLU A 192 19.48 24.18 -15.11
CA GLU A 192 18.95 23.68 -16.38
C GLU A 192 17.48 24.07 -16.53
N PHE A 193 17.10 24.55 -17.72
CA PHE A 193 15.73 24.88 -18.05
C PHE A 193 14.77 23.69 -17.88
N GLY A 194 15.24 22.48 -18.22
CA GLY A 194 14.46 21.25 -18.05
C GLY A 194 14.16 20.92 -16.57
N PHE A 195 15.08 21.25 -15.67
CA PHE A 195 14.87 21.10 -14.22
C PHE A 195 13.82 22.08 -13.70
N ILE A 196 13.93 23.35 -14.07
CA ILE A 196 12.94 24.39 -13.72
C ILE A 196 11.55 24.00 -14.22
N SER A 197 11.45 23.55 -15.48
CA SER A 197 10.18 23.15 -16.08
C SER A 197 9.52 22.01 -15.31
N LYS A 198 10.29 21.02 -14.82
CA LYS A 198 9.78 19.93 -13.98
C LYS A 198 9.27 20.44 -12.62
N LEU A 199 10.01 21.32 -11.95
CA LEU A 199 9.57 21.92 -10.69
C LEU A 199 8.26 22.70 -10.85
N GLN A 200 8.12 23.45 -11.94
CA GLN A 200 6.92 24.23 -12.26
C GLN A 200 5.71 23.35 -12.60
N ALA A 201 5.92 22.23 -13.31
CA ALA A 201 4.87 21.28 -13.69
C ALA A 201 4.44 20.35 -12.54
N PHE A 202 5.33 20.08 -11.58
CA PHE A 202 5.12 19.09 -10.52
C PHE A 202 3.78 19.22 -9.77
N PRO A 203 3.31 20.41 -9.33
CA PRO A 203 2.02 20.55 -8.65
C PRO A 203 0.84 20.03 -9.48
N GLN A 204 0.80 20.34 -10.78
CA GLN A 204 -0.27 19.93 -11.68
C GLN A 204 -0.20 18.42 -11.96
N ASN A 205 1.01 17.90 -12.17
CA ASN A 205 1.21 16.47 -12.40
C ASN A 205 0.85 15.64 -11.16
N LEU A 206 1.17 16.12 -9.96
CA LEU A 206 0.80 15.48 -8.70
C LEU A 206 -0.71 15.47 -8.51
N ASP A 207 -1.41 16.57 -8.83
CA ASP A 207 -2.86 16.62 -8.78
C ASP A 207 -3.51 15.63 -9.76
N ALA A 208 -3.00 15.57 -10.99
CA ALA A 208 -3.43 14.60 -11.99
C ALA A 208 -3.17 13.15 -11.56
N PHE A 209 -2.04 12.87 -10.90
CA PHE A 209 -1.73 11.57 -10.31
C PHE A 209 -2.75 11.21 -9.22
N TYR A 210 -3.05 12.17 -8.36
CA TYR A 210 -4.01 12.06 -7.27
C TYR A 210 -5.45 11.81 -7.70
N HIS A 211 -5.84 12.18 -8.91
CA HIS A 211 -7.12 11.81 -9.51
C HIS A 211 -7.21 10.35 -9.95
N ARG A 212 -6.08 9.65 -10.08
CA ARG A 212 -6.00 8.27 -10.58
C ARG A 212 -5.90 7.23 -9.46
N ILE A 213 -5.80 7.66 -8.21
CA ILE A 213 -5.59 6.80 -7.05
C ILE A 213 -6.56 7.14 -5.91
N ASP A 214 -6.83 6.17 -5.03
CA ASP A 214 -7.55 6.41 -3.79
C ASP A 214 -6.58 6.87 -2.69
N LYS A 215 -6.56 8.18 -2.42
CA LYS A 215 -5.66 8.83 -1.45
C LYS A 215 -5.78 8.27 -0.03
N ARG A 216 -6.90 7.62 0.33
CA ARG A 216 -7.12 7.06 1.68
C ARG A 216 -6.17 5.91 2.01
N HIS A 217 -5.55 5.31 0.99
CA HIS A 217 -4.58 4.25 1.16
C HIS A 217 -3.13 4.75 1.28
N ILE A 218 -2.87 6.04 1.03
CA ILE A 218 -1.54 6.63 1.23
C ILE A 218 -1.26 6.65 2.74
N SER A 219 -0.08 6.17 3.14
CA SER A 219 0.36 6.22 4.52
C SER A 219 0.45 7.66 5.04
N LYS A 220 0.29 7.83 6.35
CA LYS A 220 0.36 9.15 6.99
C LYS A 220 1.73 9.81 6.74
N GLU A 221 2.79 9.02 6.78
CA GLU A 221 4.17 9.43 6.54
C GLU A 221 4.35 9.97 5.13
N MET A 222 3.92 9.20 4.12
CA MET A 222 4.06 9.58 2.72
C MET A 222 3.18 10.79 2.40
N TYR A 223 1.96 10.85 2.94
CA TYR A 223 1.07 12.00 2.78
C TYR A 223 1.69 13.30 3.34
N ILE A 224 2.27 13.24 4.55
CA ILE A 224 2.97 14.39 5.14
C ILE A 224 4.18 14.80 4.29
N ALA A 225 5.01 13.84 3.90
CA ALA A 225 6.20 14.10 3.10
C ALA A 225 5.84 14.74 1.75
N THR A 226 4.85 14.20 1.03
CA THR A 226 4.41 14.75 -0.26
C THR A 226 3.80 16.15 -0.14
N ASN A 227 3.01 16.43 0.91
CA ASN A 227 2.50 17.79 1.13
C ASN A 227 3.62 18.79 1.42
N LYS A 228 4.62 18.39 2.23
CA LYS A 228 5.79 19.23 2.49
C LYS A 228 6.63 19.45 1.24
N LEU A 229 6.79 18.42 0.41
CA LEU A 229 7.45 18.52 -0.88
C LEU A 229 6.75 19.56 -1.77
N LEU A 230 5.42 19.49 -1.87
CA LEU A 230 4.60 20.44 -2.63
C LEU A 230 4.71 21.87 -2.10
N GLU A 231 4.70 22.05 -0.78
CA GLU A 231 4.84 23.36 -0.11
C GLU A 231 6.18 24.01 -0.46
N VAL A 232 7.28 23.25 -0.34
CA VAL A 232 8.64 23.75 -0.61
C VAL A 232 8.85 24.02 -2.10
N ILE A 233 8.36 23.13 -2.99
CA ILE A 233 8.39 23.36 -4.45
C ILE A 233 7.62 24.64 -4.81
N SER A 234 6.46 24.87 -4.18
CA SER A 234 5.68 26.09 -4.43
C SER A 234 6.42 27.36 -3.99
N LYS A 235 7.14 27.31 -2.86
CA LYS A 235 8.02 28.41 -2.41
C LYS A 235 9.13 28.70 -3.41
N ILE A 236 9.81 27.66 -3.90
CA ILE A 236 10.86 27.78 -4.92
C ILE A 236 10.30 28.36 -6.22
N ASN A 237 9.20 27.80 -6.73
CA ASN A 237 8.56 28.30 -7.95
C ASN A 237 8.16 29.76 -7.83
N LYS A 238 7.61 30.18 -6.69
CA LYS A 238 7.29 31.59 -6.42
C LYS A 238 8.54 32.47 -6.46
N GLN A 239 9.64 32.00 -5.90
CA GLN A 239 10.90 32.74 -5.87
C GLN A 239 11.55 32.86 -7.26
N LEU A 240 11.47 31.81 -8.08
CA LEU A 240 12.03 31.79 -9.43
C LEU A 240 11.15 32.53 -10.45
N ASN A 241 9.84 32.60 -10.22
CA ASN A 241 8.90 33.21 -11.16
C ASN A 241 9.24 34.69 -11.43
N GLY A 242 9.41 35.05 -12.70
CA GLY A 242 9.81 36.40 -13.12
C GLY A 242 11.26 36.78 -12.84
N ASN A 243 12.04 35.89 -12.22
CA ASN A 243 13.42 36.13 -11.79
C ASN A 243 14.42 35.22 -12.52
N LEU A 244 14.02 34.62 -13.64
CA LEU A 244 14.88 33.77 -14.47
C LEU A 244 15.25 34.51 -15.76
N VAL A 245 16.54 34.58 -16.04
CA VAL A 245 17.10 35.18 -17.26
C VAL A 245 17.92 34.17 -18.04
N ASP A 246 18.03 34.37 -19.36
CA ASP A 246 18.85 33.53 -20.23
C ASP A 246 20.34 33.70 -19.93
N VAL A 247 21.08 32.58 -19.93
CA VAL A 247 22.54 32.61 -19.82
C VAL A 247 23.14 32.85 -21.19
N ILE A 248 24.06 33.82 -21.30
CA ILE A 248 24.74 34.14 -22.56
C ILE A 248 25.49 32.90 -23.05
N ASN A 249 25.29 32.52 -24.32
CA ASN A 249 25.85 31.33 -24.95
C ASN A 249 25.32 29.98 -24.43
N SER A 250 24.13 29.95 -23.79
CA SER A 250 23.46 28.69 -23.43
C SER A 250 21.94 28.77 -23.58
N ASP A 251 21.39 27.93 -24.43
CA ASP A 251 19.93 27.82 -24.64
C ASP A 251 19.24 26.91 -23.62
N TYR A 252 20.02 26.19 -22.82
CA TYR A 252 19.52 25.17 -21.88
C TYR A 252 19.71 25.57 -20.41
N MET A 253 20.41 26.67 -20.12
CA MET A 253 20.62 27.18 -18.76
C MET A 253 19.84 28.48 -18.53
N LYS A 254 19.32 28.63 -17.31
CA LYS A 254 18.70 29.85 -16.81
C LYS A 254 19.43 30.32 -15.56
N MET A 255 19.64 31.62 -15.44
CA MET A 255 20.20 32.23 -14.24
C MET A 255 19.09 32.83 -13.39
N TYR A 256 19.10 32.53 -12.09
CA TYR A 256 18.29 33.23 -11.09
C TYR A 256 18.89 34.61 -10.83
N TRP A 257 18.13 35.63 -11.22
CA TRP A 257 18.46 37.04 -11.09
C TRP A 257 17.63 37.69 -9.98
N VAL A 258 18.29 38.36 -9.04
CA VAL A 258 17.61 39.07 -7.94
C VAL A 258 17.42 40.53 -8.33
N PRO A 259 16.19 41.00 -8.62
CA PRO A 259 15.96 42.39 -8.98
C PRO A 259 16.16 43.30 -7.76
N CYS A 260 17.01 44.31 -7.90
CA CYS A 260 17.33 45.30 -6.86
C CYS A 260 16.84 46.71 -7.21
N VAL A 261 15.73 46.80 -7.95
CA VAL A 261 15.20 48.08 -8.46
C VAL A 261 14.73 48.93 -7.29
N GLY A 262 15.21 50.18 -7.20
CA GLY A 262 14.84 51.12 -6.14
C GLY A 262 15.61 50.97 -4.82
N MET A 263 16.61 50.09 -4.74
CA MET A 263 17.46 49.93 -3.55
C MET A 263 18.75 50.75 -3.65
N ASP A 264 19.26 51.20 -2.49
CA ASP A 264 20.55 51.87 -2.39
C ASP A 264 21.70 50.89 -2.66
N TYR A 265 22.78 51.37 -3.30
CA TYR A 265 23.90 50.51 -3.74
C TYR A 265 24.47 49.64 -2.62
N HIS A 266 24.57 50.19 -1.40
CA HIS A 266 25.14 49.50 -0.24
C HIS A 266 24.24 48.37 0.29
N GLU A 267 22.93 48.42 0.06
CA GLU A 267 21.95 47.42 0.53
C GLU A 267 21.76 46.27 -0.47
N LYS A 268 22.13 46.46 -1.75
CA LYS A 268 21.94 45.46 -2.81
C LYS A 268 22.69 44.16 -2.52
N GLY A 269 23.92 44.25 -2.01
CA GLY A 269 24.76 43.08 -1.75
C GLY A 269 24.13 42.15 -0.73
N GLU A 270 23.75 42.68 0.42
CA GLU A 270 23.13 41.90 1.50
C GLU A 270 21.80 41.29 1.06
N PHE A 271 20.96 42.04 0.35
CA PHE A 271 19.68 41.55 -0.15
C PHE A 271 19.82 40.42 -1.19
N ILE A 272 20.78 40.52 -2.10
CA ILE A 272 21.07 39.45 -3.07
C ILE A 272 21.51 38.18 -2.35
N ILE A 273 22.38 38.32 -1.35
CA ILE A 273 22.86 37.19 -0.54
C ILE A 273 21.68 36.55 0.20
N GLU A 274 20.84 37.35 0.87
CA GLU A 274 19.66 36.87 1.58
C GLU A 274 18.75 36.03 0.66
N LYS A 275 18.41 36.54 -0.52
CA LYS A 275 17.54 35.81 -1.48
C LYS A 275 18.18 34.52 -1.98
N LYS A 276 19.49 34.53 -2.25
CA LYS A 276 20.20 33.31 -2.64
C LYS A 276 20.25 32.29 -1.50
N CYS A 277 20.43 32.73 -0.26
CA CYS A 277 20.38 31.89 0.94
C CYS A 277 18.99 31.28 1.16
N GLU A 278 17.91 32.04 0.96
CA GLU A 278 16.54 31.53 1.01
C GLU A 278 16.31 30.41 -0.01
N LEU A 279 16.76 30.61 -1.25
CA LEU A 279 16.61 29.60 -2.32
C LEU A 279 17.38 28.32 -1.98
N LYS A 280 18.65 28.46 -1.56
CA LYS A 280 19.50 27.35 -1.12
C LYS A 280 18.86 26.59 0.04
N TYR A 281 18.30 27.30 1.02
CA TYR A 281 17.64 26.71 2.17
C TYR A 281 16.40 25.89 1.77
N ASN A 282 15.58 26.41 0.85
CA ASN A 282 14.45 25.66 0.31
C ASN A 282 14.88 24.43 -0.49
N LEU A 283 15.95 24.51 -1.29
CA LEU A 283 16.50 23.36 -2.00
C LEU A 283 17.00 22.29 -1.00
N LYS A 284 17.71 22.68 0.06
CA LYS A 284 18.15 21.76 1.13
C LYS A 284 16.98 21.04 1.80
N LYS A 285 15.84 21.73 1.99
CA LYS A 285 14.59 21.12 2.49
C LYS A 285 14.05 20.04 1.55
N LEU A 286 14.11 20.23 0.22
CA LEU A 286 13.71 19.21 -0.75
C LEU A 286 14.58 17.95 -0.63
N PHE A 287 15.91 18.07 -0.53
CA PHE A 287 16.79 16.92 -0.31
C PHE A 287 16.44 16.15 0.96
N TYR A 288 16.17 16.86 2.04
CA TYR A 288 15.76 16.24 3.30
C TYR A 288 14.46 15.45 3.15
N ILE A 289 13.43 16.04 2.52
CA ILE A 289 12.14 15.37 2.31
C ILE A 289 12.30 14.14 1.41
N LEU A 290 13.05 14.25 0.31
CA LEU A 290 13.31 13.12 -0.58
C LEU A 290 14.09 12.01 0.12
N ASN A 291 15.10 12.34 0.93
CA ASN A 291 15.84 11.35 1.73
C ASN A 291 14.96 10.66 2.77
N PHE A 292 14.01 11.37 3.38
CA PHE A 292 12.99 10.74 4.22
C PHE A 292 12.17 9.72 3.42
N MET A 293 11.70 10.08 2.23
CA MET A 293 10.89 9.20 1.38
C MET A 293 11.67 7.97 0.91
N ILE A 294 12.96 8.13 0.57
CA ILE A 294 13.89 7.03 0.27
C ILE A 294 14.00 6.08 1.46
N ALA A 295 14.22 6.60 2.67
CA ALA A 295 14.34 5.77 3.87
C ALA A 295 13.04 5.05 4.22
N TYR A 296 11.90 5.73 4.07
CA TYR A 296 10.59 5.16 4.33
C TYR A 296 10.31 3.95 3.42
N THR A 297 10.46 4.13 2.09
CA THR A 297 10.20 3.07 1.12
C THR A 297 11.19 1.91 1.24
N SER A 298 12.45 2.20 1.56
CA SER A 298 13.47 1.19 1.80
C SER A 298 13.11 0.28 2.98
N ARG A 299 12.77 0.88 4.13
CA ARG A 299 12.34 0.13 5.32
C ARG A 299 11.15 -0.78 5.03
N LYS A 300 10.17 -0.30 4.24
CA LYS A 300 9.00 -1.07 3.82
C LYS A 300 9.36 -2.30 2.96
N LYS A 301 10.38 -2.18 2.11
CA LYS A 301 10.91 -3.28 1.28
C LYS A 301 11.87 -4.23 2.02
N GLY A 302 12.13 -4.02 3.32
CA GLY A 302 13.08 -4.83 4.07
C GLY A 302 14.54 -4.65 3.66
N HIS A 303 14.84 -3.58 2.91
CA HIS A 303 16.19 -3.26 2.43
C HIS A 303 16.62 -1.89 2.96
N PHE A 304 17.92 -1.67 3.14
CA PHE A 304 18.45 -0.33 3.40
C PHE A 304 19.04 0.19 2.08
N HIS A 305 18.36 1.11 1.37
CA HIS A 305 19.00 1.77 0.23
C HIS A 305 20.17 2.60 0.73
N GLN A 306 21.33 2.42 0.09
CA GLN A 306 22.53 3.23 0.32
C GLN A 306 22.59 4.50 -0.56
N ASN A 307 21.56 4.75 -1.38
CA ASN A 307 21.54 5.82 -2.38
C ASN A 307 20.78 7.05 -1.85
N PHE A 308 21.16 7.58 -0.68
CA PHE A 308 20.66 8.86 -0.23
C PHE A 308 21.24 9.99 -1.09
N LEU A 309 20.41 11.01 -1.36
CA LEU A 309 20.81 12.20 -2.08
C LEU A 309 21.80 13.01 -1.24
N LYS A 310 22.88 13.42 -1.89
CA LYS A 310 23.94 14.23 -1.28
C LYS A 310 23.73 15.70 -1.61
N PHE A 311 24.12 16.58 -0.70
CA PHE A 311 24.07 18.02 -0.86
C PHE A 311 25.44 18.64 -0.52
N VAL A 312 25.97 19.52 -1.37
CA VAL A 312 27.20 20.28 -1.09
C VAL A 312 26.85 21.61 -0.44
N ASP A 313 27.29 21.80 0.80
CA ASP A 313 27.10 23.06 1.52
C ASP A 313 28.28 24.01 1.29
N PHE A 314 28.29 24.74 0.17
CA PHE A 314 29.25 25.85 0.00
C PHE A 314 28.92 26.95 0.99
N ILE A 315 29.59 26.96 2.15
CA ILE A 315 29.61 28.10 3.07
C ILE A 315 30.74 29.01 2.58
N ASP A 316 30.47 29.82 1.57
CA ASP A 316 31.12 31.13 1.51
C ASP A 316 30.25 32.13 0.74
N CYS A 317 29.35 32.81 1.46
CA CYS A 317 28.60 33.93 0.90
C CYS A 317 29.35 35.27 1.08
N ASN A 318 30.53 35.25 1.71
CA ASN A 318 31.29 36.44 2.11
C ASN A 318 32.73 36.50 1.56
N GLY A 319 33.19 35.47 0.85
CA GLY A 319 34.54 35.39 0.28
C GLY A 319 34.68 36.25 -0.97
N GLY A 320 35.58 37.23 -0.91
CA GLY A 320 35.94 38.08 -2.03
C GLY A 320 36.24 37.29 -3.32
N LEU A 321 35.68 37.80 -4.40
CA LEU A 321 35.81 37.32 -5.78
C LEU A 321 37.27 37.26 -6.24
N THR A 322 38.00 36.17 -5.99
CA THR A 322 39.07 35.65 -6.86
C THR A 322 39.54 34.29 -6.33
N GLY A 323 39.18 33.21 -7.03
CA GLY A 323 39.68 31.85 -6.77
C GLY A 323 38.61 30.79 -7.00
N ASP A 324 39.02 29.60 -7.45
CA ASP A 324 38.14 28.44 -7.47
C ASP A 324 37.63 28.17 -6.04
N PRO A 325 36.32 27.90 -5.84
CA PRO A 325 35.79 27.64 -4.52
C PRO A 325 36.48 26.41 -3.91
N PRO A 326 36.85 26.43 -2.61
CA PRO A 326 37.45 25.27 -1.97
C PRO A 326 36.51 24.06 -2.05
N HIS A 327 37.07 22.85 -2.14
CA HIS A 327 36.30 21.61 -2.15
C HIS A 327 35.52 21.46 -0.84
N SER A 328 34.25 21.86 -0.83
CA SER A 328 33.35 21.58 0.29
C SER A 328 33.00 20.09 0.32
N PRO A 329 33.02 19.42 1.48
CA PRO A 329 32.62 18.02 1.58
C PRO A 329 31.12 17.88 1.28
N PHE A 330 30.75 16.82 0.56
CA PHE A 330 29.36 16.40 0.44
C PHE A 330 28.83 15.99 1.80
N HIS A 331 27.62 16.43 2.15
CA HIS A 331 26.91 15.96 3.33
C HIS A 331 25.59 15.29 2.91
N ILE A 332 25.19 14.24 3.61
CA ILE A 332 23.88 13.60 3.45
C ILE A 332 22.93 14.25 4.46
N PRO A 333 21.94 15.09 4.06
CA PRO A 333 20.96 15.62 4.98
C PRO A 333 20.37 14.49 5.84
N SER A 334 20.22 14.72 7.15
CA SER A 334 19.80 13.67 8.08
C SER A 334 18.51 13.00 7.58
N VAL A 335 18.48 11.68 7.68
CA VAL A 335 17.26 10.90 7.43
C VAL A 335 16.37 11.11 8.64
N GLY A 336 15.58 12.17 8.60
CA GLY A 336 14.95 12.66 9.80
C GLY A 336 13.65 11.97 10.18
N THR A 337 13.04 12.47 11.24
CA THR A 337 11.79 11.92 11.78
C THR A 337 10.56 12.60 11.17
N ILE A 338 9.37 12.00 11.33
CA ILE A 338 8.11 12.64 10.95
C ILE A 338 7.94 13.98 11.68
N GLU A 339 8.43 14.09 12.91
CA GLU A 339 8.31 15.32 13.70
C GLU A 339 9.20 16.43 13.14
N GLU A 340 10.41 16.09 12.74
CA GLU A 340 11.29 17.03 12.06
C GLU A 340 10.74 17.45 10.68
N LEU A 341 10.11 16.55 9.93
CA LEU A 341 9.38 16.90 8.69
C LEU A 341 8.24 17.91 8.91
N ARG A 342 7.55 17.86 10.06
CA ARG A 342 6.47 18.82 10.36
C ARG A 342 7.00 20.23 10.58
N ASN A 343 8.24 20.34 11.06
CA ASN A 343 8.91 21.60 11.39
C ASN A 343 9.62 22.25 10.19
N ILE A 344 9.64 21.57 9.04
CA ILE A 344 10.12 22.09 7.75
C ILE A 344 9.06 22.98 7.11
#